data_AF-A0AA35SSK3-F1
#
_entry.id   AF-A0AA35SSK3-F1
#
_cell.length_a   1.000
_cell.length_b   1.000
_cell.length_c   1.000
_cell.angle_alpha   90.00
_cell.angle_beta   90.00
_cell.angle_gamma   90.00
#
_symmetry.space_group_name_H-M   'P 1'
#
loop_
_entity.id
_entity.type
_entity.pdbx_description
1 polymer ?
#
loop_
_entity_poly.entity_id
_entity_poly.type
_entity_poly.pdbx_seq_one_letter_code
_entity_poly.pdbx_strand_id
1 'polypeptide(L)'
;LSKFKTLYNEAVKKDINLQKNSKEYADYIFPYTYHCNEATLALAYALTKTISDLTENDTLNIEAARLGNLPEGENFTMANFTYENSVVLSRMFYHLENTKFPGISGNEVKFDYQGIRYIDQVIIYQYLNKNSEFERVEVGSIIDIWGNSTFEPYNNSTFIFPHGDPIDGVPIEEVVNVSGVLAGIYIFLAAGGLLFATICLFFTVLFRNKRLVRISSPNLNYIIGVGTFFLYLNVITLVIATH
;
A
#
# COMPACT_ATOMS: atom_id res chain seq x y z
N LEU A 1 38.18 -10.11 -19.46
CA LEU A 1 36.85 -10.15 -18.84
C LEU A 1 36.69 -11.20 -17.73
N SER A 2 36.97 -12.50 -17.95
CA SER A 2 36.74 -13.53 -16.90
C SER A 2 37.59 -13.29 -15.65
N LYS A 3 38.87 -12.94 -15.81
CA LYS A 3 39.77 -12.62 -14.70
C LYS A 3 39.31 -11.42 -13.87
N PHE A 4 38.75 -10.40 -14.51
CA PHE A 4 38.20 -9.23 -13.83
C PHE A 4 36.92 -9.59 -13.07
N LYS A 5 36.04 -10.40 -13.67
CA LYS A 5 34.84 -10.94 -13.01
C LYS A 5 35.20 -11.77 -11.76
N THR A 6 36.26 -12.59 -11.84
CA THR A 6 36.76 -13.36 -10.70
C THR A 6 37.28 -12.46 -9.59
N LEU A 7 38.14 -11.49 -9.91
CA LEU A 7 38.70 -10.54 -8.94
C LEU A 7 37.62 -9.67 -8.29
N TYR A 8 36.62 -9.24 -9.08
CA TYR A 8 35.47 -8.50 -8.57
C TYR A 8 34.66 -9.37 -7.59
N ASN A 9 34.35 -10.60 -7.97
CA ASN A 9 33.60 -11.51 -7.10
C ASN A 9 34.35 -11.86 -5.80
N GLU A 10 35.69 -11.95 -5.84
CA GLU A 10 36.52 -12.14 -4.66
C GLU A 10 36.53 -10.90 -3.76
N ALA A 11 36.66 -9.70 -4.34
CA ALA A 11 36.58 -8.44 -3.62
C ALA A 11 35.22 -8.25 -2.94
N VAL A 12 34.13 -8.54 -3.66
CA VAL A 12 32.75 -8.49 -3.14
C VAL A 12 32.56 -9.48 -1.99
N LYS A 13 33.03 -10.73 -2.12
CA LYS A 13 32.95 -11.71 -1.03
C LYS A 13 33.73 -11.27 0.21
N LYS A 14 34.90 -10.66 0.01
CA LYS A 14 35.72 -10.14 1.11
C LYS A 14 35.02 -8.97 1.81
N ASP A 15 34.40 -8.06 1.07
CA ASP A 15 33.68 -6.91 1.59
C ASP A 15 32.42 -7.32 2.38
N ILE A 16 31.61 -8.24 1.83
CA ILE A 16 30.44 -8.83 2.53
C ILE A 16 30.85 -9.50 3.86
N ASN A 17 31.99 -10.20 3.88
CA ASN A 17 32.49 -10.84 5.10
C ASN A 17 33.03 -9.84 6.13
N LEU A 18 33.57 -8.69 5.69
CA LEU A 18 34.01 -7.61 6.58
C LEU A 18 32.82 -6.88 7.21
N GLN A 19 31.76 -6.65 6.42
CA GLN A 19 30.50 -6.04 6.87
C GLN A 19 29.76 -6.91 7.91
N LYS A 20 29.78 -8.24 7.76
CA LYS A 20 29.16 -9.15 8.74
C LYS A 20 29.86 -9.19 10.10
N ASN A 21 31.15 -8.86 10.16
CA ASN A 21 31.98 -9.12 11.34
C ASN A 21 32.32 -7.87 12.18
N SER A 22 31.86 -6.67 11.81
CA SER A 22 32.15 -5.47 12.60
C SER A 22 30.96 -4.53 12.71
N LYS A 23 30.41 -4.42 13.93
CA LYS A 23 29.49 -3.35 14.32
C LYS A 23 30.14 -1.95 14.19
N GLU A 24 31.46 -1.88 14.16
CA GLU A 24 32.26 -0.65 14.18
C GLU A 24 32.57 -0.10 12.77
N TYR A 25 32.48 -0.91 11.69
CA TYR A 25 32.68 -0.42 10.32
C TYR A 25 31.41 0.14 9.67
N ALA A 26 30.23 -0.22 10.20
CA ALA A 26 28.95 0.24 9.64
C ALA A 26 28.80 1.77 9.71
N ASP A 27 29.43 2.43 10.69
CA ASP A 27 29.32 3.88 10.89
C ASP A 27 30.18 4.71 9.92
N TYR A 28 31.13 4.10 9.20
CA TYR A 28 32.06 4.81 8.31
C TYR A 28 31.97 4.41 6.83
N ILE A 29 31.12 3.45 6.47
CA ILE A 29 30.86 3.15 5.07
C ILE A 29 29.91 4.24 4.55
N PHE A 30 30.43 5.12 3.69
CA PHE A 30 29.59 6.05 2.96
C PHE A 30 28.46 5.25 2.30
N PRO A 31 27.19 5.59 2.55
CA PRO A 31 26.03 4.81 2.09
C PRO A 31 25.89 4.74 0.56
N TYR A 32 26.85 5.31 -0.18
CA TYR A 32 26.93 5.35 -1.63
C TYR A 32 28.11 4.54 -2.20
N THR A 33 28.93 3.91 -1.37
CA THR A 33 30.18 3.25 -1.82
C THR A 33 29.89 2.11 -2.81
N TYR A 34 28.86 1.31 -2.54
CA TYR A 34 28.43 0.24 -3.43
C TYR A 34 27.87 0.78 -4.76
N HIS A 35 27.15 1.91 -4.73
CA HIS A 35 26.68 2.56 -5.96
C HIS A 35 27.83 3.04 -6.85
N CYS A 36 28.90 3.58 -6.28
CA CYS A 36 30.09 3.98 -7.04
C CYS A 36 30.78 2.77 -7.70
N ASN A 37 30.88 1.65 -7.00
CA ASN A 37 31.45 0.41 -7.53
C ASN A 37 30.61 -0.15 -8.68
N GLU A 38 29.29 -0.18 -8.52
CA GLU A 38 28.34 -0.61 -9.54
C GLU A 38 28.36 0.29 -10.77
N ALA A 39 28.41 1.61 -10.58
CA ALA A 39 28.51 2.58 -11.67
C ALA A 39 29.80 2.39 -12.48
N THR A 40 30.92 2.19 -11.79
CA THR A 40 32.22 1.93 -12.42
C THR A 40 32.17 0.62 -13.23
N LEU A 41 31.54 -0.41 -12.69
CA LEU A 41 31.38 -1.69 -13.36
C LEU A 41 30.47 -1.60 -14.58
N ALA A 42 29.33 -0.90 -14.47
CA ALA A 42 28.42 -0.66 -15.57
C ALA A 42 29.11 0.09 -16.72
N LEU A 43 29.86 1.14 -16.39
CA LEU A 43 30.64 1.89 -17.36
C LEU A 43 31.70 1.01 -18.04
N ALA A 44 32.45 0.21 -17.27
CA ALA A 44 33.45 -0.69 -17.83
C ALA A 44 32.83 -1.73 -18.78
N TYR A 45 31.66 -2.28 -18.45
CA TYR A 45 30.93 -3.19 -19.34
C TYR A 45 30.50 -2.51 -20.63
N ALA A 46 29.91 -1.32 -20.54
CA ALA A 46 29.43 -0.59 -21.70
C ALA A 46 30.59 -0.17 -22.62
N LEU A 47 31.69 0.35 -22.06
CA LEU A 47 32.88 0.70 -22.83
C LEU A 47 33.50 -0.51 -23.52
N THR A 48 33.60 -1.65 -22.83
CA THR A 48 34.16 -2.86 -23.42
C THR A 48 33.33 -3.34 -24.62
N LYS A 49 32.00 -3.34 -24.49
CA LYS A 49 31.10 -3.69 -25.60
C LYS A 49 31.19 -2.68 -26.75
N THR A 50 31.25 -1.40 -26.42
CA THR A 50 31.42 -0.32 -27.41
C THR A 50 32.69 -0.53 -28.23
N ILE A 51 33.81 -0.85 -27.57
CA ILE A 51 35.09 -1.10 -28.25
C ILE A 51 34.99 -2.37 -29.12
N SER A 52 34.33 -3.43 -28.64
CA SER A 52 34.09 -4.65 -29.43
C SER A 52 33.31 -4.31 -30.70
N ASP A 53 32.19 -3.59 -30.57
CA ASP A 53 31.34 -3.21 -31.69
C ASP A 53 32.07 -2.33 -32.71
N LEU A 54 32.91 -1.40 -32.25
CA LEU A 54 33.74 -0.57 -33.13
C LEU A 54 34.85 -1.37 -33.80
N THR A 55 35.31 -2.47 -33.22
CA THR A 55 36.37 -3.31 -33.81
C THR A 55 35.78 -4.32 -34.80
N GLU A 56 34.57 -4.83 -34.53
CA GLU A 56 33.91 -5.84 -35.34
C GLU A 56 33.11 -5.26 -36.51
N ASN A 57 32.69 -3.99 -36.42
CA ASN A 57 31.89 -3.33 -37.45
C ASN A 57 32.68 -2.21 -38.14
N ASP A 58 33.17 -2.52 -39.34
CA ASP A 58 33.95 -1.60 -40.18
C ASP A 58 33.22 -0.28 -40.46
N THR A 59 31.88 -0.30 -40.65
CA THR A 59 31.12 0.94 -40.90
C THR A 59 31.08 1.87 -39.70
N LEU A 60 30.94 1.32 -38.49
CA LEU A 60 30.98 2.10 -37.25
C LEU A 60 32.40 2.60 -36.98
N ASN A 61 33.41 1.79 -37.30
CA ASN A 61 34.81 2.17 -37.15
C ASN A 61 35.18 3.35 -38.04
N ILE A 62 34.84 3.29 -39.34
CA ILE A 62 35.13 4.34 -40.31
C ILE A 62 34.44 5.65 -39.91
N GLU A 63 33.18 5.61 -39.49
CA GLU A 63 32.47 6.83 -39.08
C GLU A 63 33.01 7.39 -37.76
N ALA A 64 33.37 6.53 -36.80
CA ALA A 64 34.04 6.97 -35.57
C ALA A 64 35.43 7.56 -35.85
N ALA A 65 36.18 7.00 -36.81
CA ALA A 65 37.48 7.53 -37.22
C ALA A 65 37.35 8.90 -37.90
N ARG A 66 36.35 9.05 -38.78
CA ARG A 66 36.01 10.31 -39.45
C ARG A 66 35.69 11.42 -38.44
N LEU A 67 34.84 11.13 -37.44
CA LEU A 67 34.49 12.08 -36.37
C LEU A 67 35.65 12.32 -35.37
N GLY A 68 36.63 11.41 -35.33
CA GLY A 68 37.89 11.56 -34.60
C GLY A 68 38.95 12.38 -35.34
N ASN A 69 38.66 12.91 -36.53
CA ASN A 69 39.62 13.59 -37.41
C ASN A 69 40.87 12.75 -37.75
N LEU A 70 40.69 11.43 -37.89
CA LEU A 70 41.77 10.51 -38.25
C LEU A 70 42.01 10.49 -39.76
N PRO A 71 43.26 10.25 -40.22
CA PRO A 71 43.56 10.02 -41.63
C PRO A 71 42.75 8.85 -42.22
N GLU A 72 42.44 8.93 -43.52
CA GLU A 72 41.73 7.85 -44.21
C GLU A 72 42.48 6.52 -44.11
N GLY A 73 41.78 5.48 -43.65
CA GLY A 73 42.34 4.13 -43.48
C GLY A 73 42.91 3.83 -42.09
N GLU A 74 42.90 4.80 -41.16
CA GLU A 74 43.22 4.54 -39.76
C GLU A 74 42.00 4.06 -38.97
N ASN A 75 42.19 2.99 -38.19
CA ASN A 75 41.14 2.47 -37.32
C ASN A 75 40.96 3.35 -36.10
N PHE A 76 39.70 3.56 -35.71
CA PHE A 76 39.38 4.28 -34.48
C PHE A 76 39.92 3.53 -33.26
N THR A 77 40.55 4.28 -32.34
CA THR A 77 40.95 3.79 -31.02
C THR A 77 40.44 4.75 -29.95
N MET A 78 40.24 4.26 -28.72
CA MET A 78 39.74 5.10 -27.63
C MET A 78 40.68 6.28 -27.28
N ALA A 79 41.97 6.18 -27.63
CA ALA A 79 42.92 7.27 -27.46
C ALA A 79 42.62 8.48 -28.36
N ASN A 80 41.88 8.27 -29.45
CA ASN A 80 41.55 9.27 -30.46
C ASN A 80 40.13 9.81 -30.28
N PHE A 81 39.51 9.55 -29.13
CA PHE A 81 38.15 10.00 -28.82
C PHE A 81 38.08 11.53 -28.74
N THR A 82 37.07 12.10 -29.39
CA THR A 82 36.72 13.52 -29.34
C THR A 82 35.30 13.69 -28.80
N TYR A 83 35.00 14.84 -28.19
CA TYR A 83 33.64 15.13 -27.69
C TYR A 83 32.58 15.20 -28.80
N GLU A 84 33.01 15.34 -30.06
CA GLU A 84 32.14 15.37 -31.24
C GLU A 84 31.79 13.96 -31.76
N ASN A 85 32.42 12.91 -31.21
CA ASN A 85 32.22 11.53 -31.65
C ASN A 85 30.89 10.95 -31.13
N SER A 86 29.81 11.31 -31.83
CA SER A 86 28.45 10.86 -31.54
C SER A 86 28.26 9.35 -31.76
N VAL A 87 29.08 8.71 -32.60
CA VAL A 87 29.05 7.25 -32.80
C VAL A 87 29.47 6.53 -31.53
N VAL A 88 30.62 6.88 -30.97
CA VAL A 88 31.10 6.26 -29.72
C VAL A 88 30.10 6.50 -28.59
N LEU A 89 29.60 7.74 -28.47
CA LEU A 89 28.65 8.11 -27.43
C LEU A 89 27.33 7.33 -27.55
N SER A 90 26.75 7.24 -28.75
CA SER A 90 25.48 6.54 -28.98
C SER A 90 25.59 5.04 -28.73
N ARG A 91 26.70 4.40 -29.15
CA ARG A 91 26.95 2.98 -28.86
C ARG A 91 27.15 2.73 -27.37
N MET A 92 27.90 3.61 -26.68
CA MET A 92 28.08 3.48 -25.23
C MET A 92 26.75 3.57 -24.49
N PHE A 93 25.89 4.54 -24.79
CA PHE A 93 24.57 4.64 -24.18
C PHE A 93 23.66 3.45 -24.51
N TYR A 94 23.68 2.99 -25.77
CA TYR A 94 22.98 1.78 -26.17
C TYR A 94 23.41 0.56 -25.33
N HIS A 95 24.71 0.40 -25.07
CA HIS A 95 25.18 -0.69 -24.22
C HIS A 95 24.88 -0.48 -22.74
N LEU A 96 24.90 0.75 -22.22
CA LEU A 96 24.49 1.05 -20.84
C LEU A 96 23.03 0.69 -20.60
N GLU A 97 22.13 1.09 -21.50
CA GLU A 97 20.70 0.76 -21.45
C GLU A 97 20.47 -0.77 -21.46
N ASN A 98 21.26 -1.48 -22.27
CA ASN A 98 21.18 -2.94 -22.39
C ASN A 98 22.08 -3.70 -21.39
N THR A 99 22.64 -3.04 -20.39
CA THR A 99 23.47 -3.67 -19.36
C THR A 99 22.61 -4.11 -18.19
N LYS A 100 22.73 -5.40 -17.83
CA LYS A 100 22.07 -6.02 -16.68
C LYS A 100 23.07 -6.92 -15.96
N PHE A 101 23.24 -6.73 -14.66
CA PHE A 101 24.08 -7.58 -13.83
C PHE A 101 23.64 -7.53 -12.35
N PRO A 102 23.91 -8.58 -11.56
CA PRO A 102 23.64 -8.55 -10.13
C PRO A 102 24.55 -7.54 -9.43
N GLY A 103 23.95 -6.55 -8.76
CA GLY A 103 24.64 -5.53 -7.98
C GLY A 103 25.08 -6.02 -6.60
N ILE A 104 26.03 -5.29 -6.00
CA ILE A 104 26.40 -5.44 -4.58
C ILE A 104 25.26 -4.93 -3.70
N SER A 105 24.43 -4.01 -4.19
CA SER A 105 23.25 -3.48 -3.51
C SER A 105 22.15 -4.52 -3.28
N GLY A 106 22.33 -5.78 -3.69
CA GLY A 106 21.34 -6.85 -3.61
C GLY A 106 20.40 -6.93 -4.81
N ASN A 107 20.37 -5.88 -5.64
CA ASN A 107 19.39 -5.71 -6.71
C ASN A 107 20.05 -5.81 -8.09
N GLU A 108 19.26 -6.11 -9.12
CA GLU A 108 19.77 -6.08 -10.49
C GLU A 108 20.08 -4.63 -10.89
N VAL A 109 21.31 -4.36 -11.34
CA VAL A 109 21.67 -3.07 -11.91
C VAL A 109 21.18 -3.05 -13.37
N LYS A 110 20.15 -2.26 -13.62
CA LYS A 110 19.59 -2.01 -14.96
C LYS A 110 19.16 -0.54 -15.06
N PHE A 111 19.25 0.02 -16.27
CA PHE A 111 18.90 1.42 -16.55
C PHE A 111 17.75 1.48 -17.55
N ASP A 112 16.95 2.54 -17.49
CA ASP A 112 15.97 2.86 -18.52
C ASP A 112 16.59 3.70 -19.66
N TYR A 113 15.77 4.01 -20.66
CA TYR A 113 16.16 4.83 -21.82
C TYR A 113 16.52 6.28 -21.44
N GLN A 114 16.17 6.74 -20.24
CA GLN A 114 16.53 8.06 -19.70
C GLN A 114 17.81 8.02 -18.87
N GLY A 115 18.41 6.82 -18.69
CA GLY A 115 19.60 6.61 -17.87
C GLY A 115 19.29 6.53 -16.37
N ILE A 116 18.03 6.43 -15.98
CA ILE A 116 17.61 6.25 -14.59
C ILE A 116 17.76 4.77 -14.24
N ARG A 117 18.44 4.50 -13.12
CA ARG A 117 18.54 3.14 -12.60
C ARG A 117 17.16 2.71 -12.10
N TYR A 118 16.71 1.54 -12.52
CA TYR A 118 15.52 0.95 -11.92
C TYR A 118 15.76 0.61 -10.45
N ILE A 119 14.85 1.08 -9.61
CA ILE A 119 14.80 0.77 -8.18
C ILE A 119 13.63 -0.21 -8.01
N ASP A 120 13.96 -1.46 -7.74
CA ASP A 120 13.05 -2.56 -7.48
C ASP A 120 12.61 -2.64 -6.00
N GLN A 121 13.33 -1.96 -5.10
CA GLN A 121 13.03 -1.97 -3.68
C GLN A 121 13.23 -0.60 -3.03
N VAL A 122 12.20 -0.12 -2.32
CA VAL A 122 12.25 1.09 -1.48
C VAL A 122 12.09 0.68 -0.03
N ILE A 123 13.03 1.08 0.82
CA ILE A 123 13.01 0.75 2.24
C ILE A 123 12.19 1.79 3.01
N ILE A 124 11.24 1.33 3.83
CA ILE A 124 10.42 2.18 4.70
C ILE A 124 11.01 2.17 6.11
N TYR A 125 11.11 3.38 6.68
CA TYR A 125 11.54 3.59 8.05
C TYR A 125 10.46 4.28 8.86
N GLN A 126 10.36 3.91 10.14
CA GLN A 126 9.50 4.55 11.13
C GLN A 126 10.33 4.94 12.33
N TYR A 127 10.03 6.10 12.92
CA TYR A 127 10.62 6.50 14.20
C TYR A 127 9.83 5.86 15.33
N LEU A 128 10.49 5.05 16.14
CA LEU A 128 9.90 4.37 17.29
C LEU A 128 10.53 4.90 18.58
N ASN A 129 9.71 5.14 19.59
CA ASN A 129 10.19 5.47 20.92
C ASN A 129 10.61 4.18 21.63
N LYS A 130 11.92 3.98 21.81
CA LYS A 130 12.46 2.92 22.65
C LYS A 130 13.14 3.57 23.84
N ASN A 131 12.70 3.24 25.04
CA ASN A 131 13.33 3.67 26.30
C ASN A 131 13.54 5.20 26.43
N SER A 132 12.60 6.02 25.94
CA SER A 132 12.65 7.49 25.96
C SER A 132 13.53 8.15 24.90
N GLU A 133 14.04 7.39 23.93
CA GLU A 133 14.75 7.91 22.76
C GLU A 133 14.05 7.48 21.46
N PHE A 134 14.08 8.36 20.46
CA PHE A 134 13.54 8.06 19.14
C PHE A 134 14.60 7.36 18.29
N GLU A 135 14.35 6.10 17.95
CA GLU A 135 15.19 5.32 17.05
C GLU A 135 14.50 5.18 15.69
N ARG A 136 15.26 5.39 14.61
CA ARG A 136 14.79 5.09 13.24
C ARG A 136 14.89 3.59 13.02
N VAL A 137 13.75 2.93 12.86
CA VAL A 137 13.65 1.49 12.65
C VAL A 137 13.13 1.20 11.25
N GLU A 138 13.75 0.24 10.58
CA GLU A 138 13.29 -0.27 9.30
C GLU A 138 12.07 -1.18 9.51
N VAL A 139 10.93 -0.85 8.86
CA VAL A 139 9.62 -1.49 9.12
C VAL A 139 9.11 -2.33 7.96
N GLY A 140 9.68 -2.15 6.78
CA GLY A 140 9.31 -2.93 5.61
C GLY A 140 9.95 -2.37 4.36
N SER A 141 9.60 -2.96 3.23
CA SER A 141 10.01 -2.46 1.93
C SER A 141 8.85 -2.49 0.95
N ILE A 142 8.86 -1.56 -0.01
CA ILE A 142 8.00 -1.60 -1.18
C ILE A 142 8.81 -2.24 -2.28
N ILE A 143 8.31 -3.35 -2.81
CA ILE A 143 8.91 -4.03 -3.95
C ILE A 143 8.03 -3.76 -5.17
N ASP A 144 8.62 -3.26 -6.25
CA ASP A 144 7.91 -3.09 -7.53
C ASP A 144 8.20 -4.28 -8.45
N ILE A 145 7.19 -5.13 -8.63
CA ILE A 145 7.23 -6.26 -9.55
C ILE A 145 6.31 -5.92 -10.73
N TRP A 146 6.93 -5.48 -11.82
CA TRP A 146 6.26 -5.23 -13.11
C TRP A 146 5.05 -4.28 -13.01
N GLY A 147 5.14 -3.24 -12.18
CA GLY A 147 4.09 -2.22 -12.02
C GLY A 147 3.05 -2.59 -10.97
N ASN A 148 3.22 -3.70 -10.27
CA ASN A 148 2.45 -4.00 -9.06
C ASN A 148 3.35 -3.81 -7.84
N SER A 149 3.23 -2.64 -7.20
CA SER A 149 3.98 -2.32 -6.00
C SER A 149 3.29 -2.90 -4.77
N THR A 150 3.97 -3.80 -4.07
CA THR A 150 3.47 -4.39 -2.82
C THR A 150 4.34 -3.97 -1.65
N PHE A 151 3.68 -3.54 -0.57
CA PHE A 151 4.37 -3.31 0.70
C PHE A 151 4.55 -4.64 1.43
N GLU A 152 5.79 -4.99 1.73
CA GLU A 152 6.17 -6.15 2.52
C GLU A 152 6.68 -5.70 3.89
N PRO A 153 5.84 -5.82 4.95
CA PRO A 153 6.27 -5.52 6.31
C PRO A 153 7.26 -6.57 6.78
N TYR A 154 8.30 -6.14 7.49
CA TYR A 154 9.22 -7.10 8.09
C TYR A 154 8.59 -7.70 9.35
N ASN A 155 8.42 -9.02 9.38
CA ASN A 155 7.70 -9.76 10.44
C ASN A 155 8.20 -9.51 11.89
N ASN A 156 9.37 -8.88 12.05
CA ASN A 156 9.96 -8.53 13.35
C ASN A 156 9.83 -7.04 13.72
N SER A 157 9.32 -6.16 12.85
CA SER A 157 9.13 -4.75 13.17
C SER A 157 7.88 -4.60 14.03
N THR A 158 8.10 -4.30 15.31
CA THR A 158 7.10 -4.40 16.38
C THR A 158 6.10 -3.24 16.40
N PHE A 159 6.21 -2.25 15.51
CA PHE A 159 5.22 -1.17 15.46
C PHE A 159 4.98 -0.67 14.04
N ILE A 160 3.72 -0.75 13.61
CA ILE A 160 3.20 -0.18 12.37
C ILE A 160 2.15 0.89 12.74
N PHE A 161 1.15 0.58 13.59
CA PHE A 161 0.37 1.60 14.31
C PHE A 161 -0.16 1.03 15.64
N PRO A 162 -0.28 1.83 16.73
CA PRO A 162 -0.67 1.31 18.05
C PRO A 162 -2.06 0.68 18.12
N HIS A 163 -2.99 1.14 17.27
CA HIS A 163 -4.39 0.72 17.28
C HIS A 163 -4.85 0.14 15.93
N GLY A 164 -3.90 -0.37 15.13
CA GLY A 164 -4.14 -0.73 13.73
C GLY A 164 -4.07 0.48 12.80
N ASP A 165 -4.27 0.23 11.51
CA ASP A 165 -4.07 1.23 10.47
C ASP A 165 -5.04 2.41 10.64
N PRO A 166 -4.55 3.66 10.59
CA PRO A 166 -5.40 4.82 10.72
C PRO A 166 -6.36 4.87 9.53
N ILE A 167 -7.65 4.92 9.83
CA ILE A 167 -8.69 5.14 8.83
C ILE A 167 -8.78 6.65 8.61
N ASP A 168 -8.85 7.06 7.35
CA ASP A 168 -9.09 8.46 7.01
C ASP A 168 -10.56 8.84 7.26
N GLY A 169 -10.78 10.05 7.78
CA GLY A 169 -12.10 10.59 8.07
C GLY A 169 -12.54 10.51 9.54
N VAL A 170 -13.67 11.17 9.82
CA VAL A 170 -14.29 11.19 11.15
C VAL A 170 -15.45 10.20 11.15
N PRO A 171 -15.53 9.24 12.11
CA PRO A 171 -16.70 8.38 12.21
C PRO A 171 -17.94 9.23 12.53
N ILE A 172 -18.97 9.11 11.69
CA ILE A 172 -20.27 9.75 11.92
C ILE A 172 -21.18 8.71 12.54
N GLU A 173 -21.46 8.86 13.83
CA GLU A 173 -22.47 8.06 14.52
C GLU A 173 -23.82 8.78 14.46
N GLU A 174 -24.76 8.28 13.63
CA GLU A 174 -26.13 8.77 13.62
C GLU A 174 -26.96 8.05 14.69
N VAL A 175 -27.06 8.66 15.88
CA VAL A 175 -27.97 8.18 16.93
C VAL A 175 -29.27 9.00 16.87
N VAL A 176 -30.35 8.40 16.36
CA VAL A 176 -31.69 9.01 16.41
C VAL A 176 -32.29 8.73 17.78
N ASN A 177 -32.18 9.69 18.69
CA ASN A 177 -32.79 9.60 20.02
C ASN A 177 -34.22 10.14 20.03
N VAL A 178 -35.16 9.34 20.54
CA VAL A 178 -36.50 9.81 20.90
C VAL A 178 -36.43 10.45 22.30
N SER A 179 -37.14 11.56 22.50
CA SER A 179 -37.21 12.20 23.81
C SER A 179 -37.94 11.30 24.82
N GLY A 180 -37.29 11.01 25.96
CA GLY A 180 -37.87 10.19 27.02
C GLY A 180 -39.19 10.72 27.59
N VAL A 181 -39.40 12.04 27.54
CA VAL A 181 -40.67 12.66 27.93
C VAL A 181 -41.79 12.26 26.97
N LEU A 182 -41.50 12.28 25.66
CA LEU A 182 -42.47 11.92 24.64
C LEU A 182 -42.82 10.43 24.72
N ALA A 183 -41.82 9.58 24.93
CA ALA A 183 -42.03 8.15 25.17
C ALA A 183 -42.90 7.88 26.41
N GLY A 184 -42.65 8.58 27.52
CA GLY A 184 -43.45 8.47 28.74
C GLY A 184 -44.93 8.81 28.51
N ILE A 185 -45.21 9.87 27.75
CA ILE A 185 -46.59 10.28 27.41
C ILE A 185 -47.28 9.19 26.58
N TYR A 186 -46.61 8.64 25.55
CA TYR A 186 -47.19 7.60 24.71
C TYR A 186 -47.46 6.30 25.48
N ILE A 187 -46.55 5.87 26.35
CA ILE A 187 -46.75 4.69 27.20
C ILE A 187 -47.93 4.90 28.15
N PHE A 188 -48.02 6.07 28.78
CA PHE A 188 -49.12 6.38 29.71
C PHE A 188 -50.48 6.36 29.01
N LEU A 189 -50.60 7.00 27.84
CA LEU A 189 -51.83 7.00 27.04
C LEU A 189 -52.18 5.59 26.55
N ALA A 190 -51.20 4.82 26.06
CA ALA A 190 -51.43 3.47 25.56
C ALA A 190 -51.85 2.51 26.68
N ALA A 191 -51.24 2.60 27.86
CA ALA A 191 -51.63 1.81 29.03
C ALA A 191 -53.05 2.14 29.50
N GLY A 192 -53.42 3.43 29.52
CA GLY A 192 -54.78 3.86 29.84
C GLY A 192 -55.80 3.34 28.81
N GLY A 193 -55.49 3.42 27.52
CA GLY A 193 -56.29 2.88 26.44
C GLY A 193 -56.46 1.36 26.51
N LEU A 194 -55.38 0.63 26.84
CA LEU A 194 -55.39 -0.82 27.02
C LEU A 194 -56.29 -1.24 28.19
N LEU A 195 -56.20 -0.54 29.32
CA LEU A 195 -57.05 -0.78 30.49
C LEU A 195 -58.52 -0.55 30.13
N PHE A 196 -58.84 0.56 29.47
CA PHE A 196 -60.19 0.87 29.02
C PHE A 196 -60.74 -0.19 28.05
N ALA A 197 -59.95 -0.57 27.03
CA ALA A 197 -60.32 -1.59 26.07
C ALA A 197 -60.61 -2.95 26.75
N THR A 198 -59.80 -3.32 27.73
CA THR A 198 -59.98 -4.55 28.52
C THR A 198 -61.28 -4.53 29.32
N ILE A 199 -61.60 -3.39 29.96
CA ILE A 199 -62.86 -3.19 30.68
C ILE A 199 -64.04 -3.31 29.70
N CYS A 200 -64.01 -2.61 28.57
CA CYS A 200 -65.08 -2.67 27.56
C CYS A 200 -65.29 -4.09 27.02
N LEU A 201 -64.20 -4.83 26.75
CA LEU A 201 -64.28 -6.21 26.28
C LEU A 201 -64.91 -7.11 27.35
N PHE A 202 -64.48 -6.97 28.61
CA PHE A 202 -65.05 -7.69 29.75
C PHE A 202 -66.55 -7.42 29.92
N PHE A 203 -66.97 -6.15 29.88
CA PHE A 203 -68.38 -5.77 29.91
C PHE A 203 -69.17 -6.39 28.75
N THR A 204 -68.60 -6.41 27.54
CA THR A 204 -69.23 -7.00 26.35
C THR A 204 -69.39 -8.52 26.48
N VAL A 205 -68.48 -9.20 27.17
CA VAL A 205 -68.59 -10.65 27.46
C VAL A 205 -69.64 -10.92 28.53
N LEU A 206 -69.61 -10.21 29.66
CA LEU A 206 -70.53 -10.44 30.78
C LEU A 206 -71.99 -10.16 30.42
N PHE A 207 -72.26 -9.05 29.74
CA PHE A 207 -73.62 -8.61 29.44
C PHE A 207 -74.15 -9.12 28.09
N ARG A 208 -73.47 -10.09 27.46
CA ARG A 208 -73.82 -10.64 26.13
C ARG A 208 -75.29 -11.07 26.00
N ASN A 209 -75.88 -11.57 27.09
CA ASN A 209 -77.25 -12.08 27.10
C ASN A 209 -78.33 -11.00 27.34
N LYS A 210 -77.95 -9.75 27.61
CA LYS A 210 -78.92 -8.65 27.79
C LYS A 210 -79.38 -8.13 26.44
N ARG A 211 -80.68 -7.82 26.32
CA ARG A 211 -81.34 -7.36 25.08
C ARG A 211 -80.60 -6.19 24.40
N LEU A 212 -80.09 -5.25 25.19
CA LEU A 212 -79.41 -4.06 24.69
C LEU A 212 -78.08 -4.38 23.98
N VAL A 213 -77.26 -5.26 24.56
CA VAL A 213 -75.97 -5.69 23.97
C VAL A 213 -76.16 -6.65 22.80
N ARG A 214 -77.26 -7.40 22.80
CA ARG A 214 -77.59 -8.33 21.71
C ARG A 214 -78.00 -7.62 20.41
N ILE A 215 -78.63 -6.44 20.51
CA ILE A 215 -79.02 -5.63 19.35
C ILE A 215 -77.79 -4.96 18.70
N SER A 216 -76.73 -4.70 19.47
CA SER A 216 -75.49 -4.06 18.99
C SER A 216 -74.45 -5.02 18.39
N SER A 217 -74.86 -6.19 17.87
CA SER A 217 -73.98 -7.16 17.20
C SER A 217 -72.71 -7.55 18.01
N PRO A 218 -72.83 -8.37 19.07
CA PRO A 218 -71.75 -8.65 20.00
C PRO A 218 -70.49 -9.26 19.35
N ASN A 219 -70.63 -10.06 18.30
CA ASN A 219 -69.49 -10.66 17.59
C ASN A 219 -68.59 -9.61 16.92
N LEU A 220 -69.17 -8.53 16.38
CA LEU A 220 -68.41 -7.44 15.78
C LEU A 220 -67.67 -6.64 16.87
N ASN A 221 -68.33 -6.41 18.00
CA ASN A 221 -67.73 -5.69 19.13
C ASN A 221 -66.54 -6.45 19.75
N TYR A 222 -66.55 -7.79 19.73
CA TYR A 222 -65.38 -8.58 20.13
C TYR A 222 -64.21 -8.38 19.19
N ILE A 223 -64.43 -8.38 17.87
CA ILE A 223 -63.35 -8.16 16.88
C ILE A 223 -62.76 -6.75 17.04
N ILE A 224 -63.60 -5.72 17.21
CA ILE A 224 -63.17 -4.34 17.43
C ILE A 224 -62.37 -4.22 18.75
N GLY A 225 -62.86 -4.83 19.83
CA GLY A 225 -62.19 -4.81 21.13
C GLY A 225 -60.82 -5.50 21.10
N VAL A 226 -60.73 -6.68 20.48
CA VAL A 226 -59.47 -7.41 20.31
C VAL A 226 -58.49 -6.64 19.41
N GLY A 227 -58.96 -6.06 18.30
CA GLY A 227 -58.11 -5.24 17.42
C GLY A 227 -57.54 -4.02 18.15
N THR A 228 -58.36 -3.35 18.96
CA THR A 228 -57.94 -2.20 19.77
C THR A 228 -56.90 -2.59 20.82
N PHE A 229 -57.04 -3.78 21.43
CA PHE A 229 -56.05 -4.32 22.37
C PHE A 229 -54.68 -4.52 21.71
N PHE A 230 -54.63 -5.10 20.51
CA PHE A 230 -53.38 -5.28 19.76
C PHE A 230 -52.73 -3.96 19.32
N LEU A 231 -53.53 -2.95 18.95
CA LEU A 231 -53.01 -1.63 18.59
C LEU A 231 -52.30 -0.95 19.76
N TYR A 232 -52.88 -0.98 20.97
CA TYR A 232 -52.24 -0.40 22.15
C TYR A 232 -50.98 -1.16 22.56
N LEU A 233 -50.96 -2.49 22.43
CA LEU A 233 -49.75 -3.28 22.66
C LEU A 233 -48.63 -2.92 21.66
N ASN A 234 -48.97 -2.73 20.38
CA ASN A 234 -47.99 -2.36 19.36
C ASN A 234 -47.30 -1.02 19.66
N VAL A 235 -48.07 -0.02 20.11
CA VAL A 235 -47.52 1.29 20.52
C VAL A 235 -46.52 1.13 21.67
N ILE A 236 -46.84 0.32 22.67
CA ILE A 236 -45.94 0.07 23.81
C ILE A 236 -44.65 -0.61 23.34
N THR A 237 -44.74 -1.64 22.50
CA THR A 237 -43.56 -2.35 21.98
C THR A 237 -42.68 -1.43 21.12
N LEU A 238 -43.28 -0.60 20.26
CA LEU A 238 -42.55 0.32 19.40
C LEU A 238 -41.75 1.35 20.22
N VAL A 239 -42.39 1.94 21.23
CA VAL A 239 -41.74 2.97 22.07
C VAL A 239 -40.62 2.39 22.92
N ILE A 240 -40.77 1.17 23.43
CA ILE A 240 -39.71 0.46 24.18
C ILE A 240 -38.54 0.11 23.26
N ALA A 241 -38.79 -0.31 22.02
CA ALA A 241 -37.72 -0.67 21.09
C ALA A 241 -36.88 0.53 20.61
N THR A 242 -37.43 1.74 20.70
CA THR A 242 -36.76 3.00 20.33
C THR A 242 -36.01 3.66 21.49
N HIS A 243 -36.01 3.06 22.68
CA HIS A 243 -35.34 3.57 23.90
C HIS A 243 -34.36 2.55 24.46
#